data_AF-A0A524ECR0-F1
#
_entry.id   AF-A0A524ECR0-F1
#
_cell.length_a   1.000
_cell.length_b   1.000
_cell.length_c   1.000
_cell.angle_alpha   90.00
_cell.angle_beta   90.00
_cell.angle_gamma   90.00
#
_symmetry.space_group_name_H-M   'P 1'
#
loop_
_entity.id
_entity.type
_entity.pdbx_description
1 polymer ?
#
loop_
_entity_poly.entity_id
_entity_poly.type
_entity_poly.pdbx_seq_one_letter_code
_entity_poly.pdbx_strand_id
1 'polypeptide(L)'
;MPDILDSEKAKIREIASQFAQHLWKISFTEGLKAYIKSSEEIYFYPSRWKYCFKCGEIAKKDSMADHECSLEFKDFPIVVQTSWYKLKEFFLTNKYTLLLKELGFDELPLPTPVEEPAKIKVDPEVRDTIAEKSDA
;
A
#
# COMPACT_ATOMS: atom_id res chain seq x y z
N MET A 1 -13.83 12.33 4.27
CA MET A 1 -12.44 11.91 3.98
C MET A 1 -12.47 11.36 2.56
N PRO A 2 -11.63 11.81 1.62
CA PRO A 2 -11.70 11.32 0.25
C PRO A 2 -11.51 9.80 0.25
N ASP A 3 -12.42 9.09 -0.41
CA ASP A 3 -12.34 7.64 -0.53
C ASP A 3 -11.17 7.28 -1.43
N ILE A 4 -10.27 6.43 -0.92
CA ILE A 4 -9.25 5.78 -1.73
C ILE A 4 -9.92 4.68 -2.53
N LEU A 5 -9.63 4.64 -3.83
CA LEU A 5 -10.21 3.68 -4.76
C LEU A 5 -9.73 2.26 -4.41
N ASP A 6 -10.54 1.26 -4.70
CA ASP A 6 -10.16 -0.13 -4.40
C ASP A 6 -8.95 -0.59 -5.22
N SER A 7 -8.77 -0.06 -6.43
CA SER A 7 -7.55 -0.25 -7.24
C SER A 7 -6.30 0.29 -6.54
N GLU A 8 -6.39 1.45 -5.90
CA GLU A 8 -5.31 2.03 -5.12
C GLU A 8 -5.01 1.19 -3.86
N LYS A 9 -6.04 0.69 -3.17
CA LYS A 9 -5.85 -0.21 -2.01
C LYS A 9 -5.13 -1.50 -2.41
N ALA A 10 -5.50 -2.08 -3.54
CA ALA A 10 -4.85 -3.29 -4.06
C ALA A 10 -3.36 -3.03 -4.34
N LYS A 11 -3.05 -1.92 -5.02
CA LYS A 11 -1.66 -1.52 -5.30
C LYS A 11 -0.87 -1.22 -4.02
N ILE A 12 -1.47 -0.52 -3.07
CA ILE A 12 -0.86 -0.25 -1.75
C ILE A 12 -0.50 -1.56 -1.06
N ARG A 13 -1.40 -2.55 -1.04
CA ARG A 13 -1.13 -3.86 -0.43
C ARG A 13 0.04 -4.59 -1.09
N GLU A 14 0.09 -4.58 -2.42
CA GLU A 14 1.19 -5.18 -3.17
C GLU A 14 2.54 -4.55 -2.79
N ILE A 15 2.63 -3.22 -2.85
CA ILE A 15 3.85 -2.48 -2.52
C ILE A 15 4.21 -2.69 -1.04
N ALA A 16 3.23 -2.64 -0.14
CA ALA A 16 3.45 -2.78 1.30
C ALA A 16 3.96 -4.17 1.68
N SER A 17 3.51 -5.21 0.97
CA SER A 17 4.04 -6.59 1.09
C SER A 17 5.49 -6.68 0.62
N GLN A 18 5.81 -6.13 -0.55
CA GLN A 18 7.18 -6.09 -1.06
C GLN A 18 8.09 -5.33 -0.10
N PHE A 19 7.68 -4.13 0.32
CA PHE A 19 8.43 -3.29 1.26
C PHE A 19 8.74 -4.03 2.56
N ALA A 20 7.76 -4.73 3.17
CA ALA A 20 7.99 -5.53 4.37
C ALA A 20 9.03 -6.62 4.11
N GLN A 21 8.91 -7.38 3.02
CA GLN A 21 9.90 -8.42 2.69
C GLN A 21 11.32 -7.86 2.50
N HIS A 22 11.44 -6.67 1.90
CA HIS A 22 12.73 -6.01 1.72
C HIS A 22 13.30 -5.52 3.04
N LEU A 23 12.47 -4.87 3.88
CA LEU A 23 12.88 -4.35 5.19
C LEU A 23 13.56 -5.41 6.06
N TRP A 24 13.09 -6.65 5.99
CA TRP A 24 13.63 -7.78 6.77
C TRP A 24 14.83 -8.49 6.15
N LYS A 25 15.21 -8.15 4.92
CA LYS A 25 16.46 -8.61 4.29
C LYS A 25 17.63 -7.68 4.58
N ILE A 26 17.35 -6.48 5.10
CA ILE A 26 18.33 -5.47 5.45
C ILE A 26 19.08 -5.88 6.73
N SER A 27 20.32 -5.41 6.90
CA SER A 27 21.06 -5.57 8.15
C SER A 27 20.26 -5.02 9.34
N PHE A 28 20.39 -5.62 10.52
CA PHE A 28 19.56 -5.26 11.69
C PHE A 28 19.59 -3.74 11.99
N THR A 29 20.78 -3.14 11.97
CA THR A 29 20.97 -1.71 12.31
C THR A 29 20.29 -0.79 11.30
N GLU A 30 20.40 -1.07 10.01
CA GLU A 30 19.78 -0.26 8.95
C GLU A 30 18.28 -0.52 8.87
N GLY A 31 17.86 -1.78 9.05
CA GLY A 31 16.47 -2.19 9.10
C GLY A 31 15.73 -1.53 10.25
N LEU A 32 16.38 -1.39 11.42
CA LEU A 32 15.82 -0.66 12.56
C LEU A 32 15.63 0.83 12.25
N LYS A 33 16.60 1.48 11.59
CA LYS A 33 16.46 2.88 11.16
C LYS A 33 15.33 3.05 10.15
N ALA A 34 15.23 2.15 9.16
CA ALA A 34 14.17 2.14 8.17
C ALA A 34 12.80 1.95 8.83
N TYR A 35 12.70 1.01 9.77
CA TYR A 35 11.49 0.74 10.55
C TYR A 35 11.04 2.00 11.32
N ILE A 36 11.92 2.65 12.08
CA ILE A 36 11.57 3.83 12.89
C ILE A 36 11.02 4.93 11.99
N LYS A 37 11.78 5.32 10.96
CA LYS A 37 11.36 6.38 10.02
C LYS A 37 10.04 6.04 9.33
N SER A 38 9.88 4.80 8.88
CA SER A 38 8.66 4.38 8.17
C SER A 38 7.46 4.35 9.11
N SER A 39 7.65 3.92 10.36
CA SER A 39 6.62 3.91 11.40
C SER A 39 6.13 5.33 11.68
N GLU A 40 7.03 6.30 11.82
CA GLU A 40 6.67 7.71 12.04
C GLU A 40 5.84 8.30 10.88
N GLU A 41 6.20 8.00 9.63
CA GLU A 41 5.47 8.49 8.45
C GLU A 41 4.05 7.94 8.37
N ILE A 42 3.88 6.63 8.62
CA ILE A 42 2.60 5.94 8.40
C ILE A 42 1.70 5.89 9.63
N TYR A 43 2.24 6.17 10.82
CA TYR A 43 1.49 6.09 12.06
C TYR A 43 0.30 7.08 12.07
N PHE A 44 -0.87 6.59 12.47
CA PHE A 44 -2.07 7.41 12.63
C PHE A 44 -2.97 6.89 13.76
N TYR A 45 -2.85 7.49 14.95
CA TYR A 45 -3.56 7.11 16.18
C TYR A 45 -5.10 7.03 16.09
N PRO A 46 -5.82 7.83 15.27
CA PRO A 46 -7.28 7.70 15.17
C PRO A 46 -7.73 6.49 14.34
N SER A 47 -6.82 5.81 13.62
CA SER A 47 -7.21 4.85 12.60
C SER A 47 -7.72 3.53 13.15
N ARG A 48 -8.61 2.87 12.42
CA ARG A 48 -8.99 1.48 12.70
C ARG A 48 -8.16 0.46 11.92
N TRP A 49 -7.21 0.91 11.10
CA TRP A 49 -6.35 0.03 10.31
C TRP A 49 -4.98 -0.13 10.96
N LYS A 50 -4.38 -1.27 10.69
CA LYS A 50 -3.04 -1.64 11.12
C LYS A 50 -2.26 -2.19 9.93
N TYR A 51 -0.95 -2.01 9.98
CA TYR A 51 0.01 -2.52 9.02
C TYR A 51 1.09 -3.32 9.74
N CYS A 52 1.43 -4.49 9.23
CA CYS A 52 2.53 -5.31 9.74
C CYS A 52 3.81 -5.08 8.93
N PHE A 53 4.86 -4.58 9.58
CA PHE A 53 6.18 -4.40 8.97
C PHE A 53 6.89 -5.72 8.65
N LYS A 54 6.40 -6.88 9.14
CA LYS A 54 6.99 -8.19 8.88
C LYS A 54 6.49 -8.86 7.60
N CYS A 55 5.18 -8.96 7.45
CA CYS A 55 4.54 -9.65 6.32
C CYS A 55 3.85 -8.70 5.34
N GLY A 56 3.70 -7.42 5.72
CA GLY A 56 3.05 -6.39 4.92
C GLY A 56 1.53 -6.40 4.96
N GLU A 57 0.91 -7.20 5.83
CA GLU A 57 -0.54 -7.27 5.94
C GLU A 57 -1.15 -5.94 6.40
N ILE A 58 -2.26 -5.54 5.74
CA ILE A 58 -3.07 -4.37 6.09
C ILE A 58 -4.49 -4.81 6.40
N ALA A 59 -4.86 -4.75 7.68
CA ALA A 59 -6.16 -5.19 8.16
C ALA A 59 -6.69 -4.28 9.27
N LYS A 60 -7.96 -4.48 9.65
CA LYS A 60 -8.57 -3.74 10.76
C LYS A 60 -7.95 -4.18 12.09
N LYS A 61 -8.04 -3.29 13.09
CA LYS A 61 -7.48 -3.49 14.44
C LYS A 61 -7.81 -4.86 15.03
N ASP A 62 -9.06 -5.28 14.88
CA ASP A 62 -9.58 -6.52 15.47
C ASP A 62 -9.02 -7.77 14.76
N SER A 63 -8.82 -7.71 13.44
CA SER A 63 -8.21 -8.78 12.65
C SER A 63 -6.72 -8.96 12.91
N MET A 64 -6.07 -7.97 13.54
CA MET A 64 -4.63 -7.96 13.81
C MET A 64 -4.31 -8.20 15.29
N ALA A 65 -5.28 -8.62 16.10
CA ALA A 65 -5.06 -8.90 17.53
C ALA A 65 -4.20 -10.16 17.74
N ASP A 66 -4.50 -11.23 17.00
CA ASP A 66 -3.81 -12.53 17.07
C ASP A 66 -2.90 -12.77 15.86
N HIS A 67 -2.41 -11.68 15.25
CA HIS A 67 -1.58 -11.77 14.05
C HIS A 67 -0.25 -12.48 14.37
N GLU A 68 0.05 -13.56 13.64
CA GLU A 68 1.16 -14.49 13.90
C GLU A 68 2.50 -13.80 14.12
N CYS A 69 2.85 -12.81 13.29
CA CYS A 69 4.11 -12.10 13.45
C CYS A 69 4.20 -11.36 14.81
N SER A 70 3.08 -10.90 15.38
CA SER A 70 3.09 -10.22 16.69
C SER A 70 3.36 -11.20 17.83
N LEU A 71 3.09 -12.49 17.63
CA LEU A 71 3.37 -13.56 18.58
C LEU A 71 4.84 -13.96 18.56
N GLU A 72 5.48 -13.89 17.39
CA GLU A 72 6.92 -14.16 17.22
C GLU A 72 7.80 -13.03 17.77
N PHE A 73 7.38 -11.78 17.58
CA PHE A 73 8.16 -10.59 17.94
C PHE A 73 7.53 -9.79 19.09
N LYS A 74 7.28 -10.43 20.24
CA LYS A 74 6.57 -9.80 21.37
C LYS A 74 7.21 -8.52 21.91
N ASP A 75 8.54 -8.45 21.87
CA ASP A 75 9.31 -7.32 22.40
C ASP A 75 9.56 -6.20 21.36
N PHE A 76 9.04 -6.36 20.14
CA PHE A 76 9.26 -5.40 19.06
C PHE A 76 7.93 -5.06 18.34
N PRO A 77 7.49 -3.80 18.33
CA PRO A 77 6.16 -3.43 17.82
C PRO A 77 6.09 -3.44 16.29
N ILE A 78 6.08 -4.63 15.69
CA ILE A 78 6.05 -4.82 14.23
C ILE A 78 4.71 -4.40 13.58
N VAL A 79 3.64 -4.29 14.36
CA VAL A 79 2.33 -3.89 13.88
C VAL A 79 2.05 -2.46 14.31
N VAL A 80 1.90 -1.57 13.33
CA VAL A 80 1.65 -0.15 13.55
C VAL A 80 0.23 0.22 13.15
N GLN A 81 -0.37 1.17 13.86
CA GLN A 81 -1.65 1.73 13.53
C GLN A 81 -1.51 2.76 12.41
N THR A 82 -2.28 2.64 11.33
CA THR A 82 -2.12 3.46 10.11
C THR A 82 -3.45 3.71 9.43
N SER A 83 -3.53 4.59 8.43
CA SER A 83 -4.72 4.79 7.60
C SER A 83 -4.43 4.61 6.12
N TRP A 84 -5.45 4.34 5.30
CA TRP A 84 -5.27 4.27 3.85
C TRP A 84 -4.65 5.54 3.28
N TYR A 85 -4.99 6.72 3.83
CA TYR A 85 -4.41 7.99 3.41
C TYR A 85 -2.89 8.04 3.67
N LYS A 86 -2.45 7.66 4.88
CA LYS A 86 -1.03 7.59 5.22
C LYS A 86 -0.27 6.57 4.37
N LEU A 87 -0.88 5.40 4.13
CA LEU A 87 -0.28 4.37 3.28
C LEU A 87 -0.19 4.82 1.82
N LYS A 88 -1.18 5.57 1.31
CA LYS A 88 -1.14 6.18 -0.02
C LYS A 88 -0.02 7.20 -0.13
N GLU A 89 0.07 8.14 0.82
CA GLU A 89 1.17 9.11 0.89
C GLU A 89 2.53 8.41 0.93
N PHE A 90 2.65 7.30 1.67
CA PHE A 90 3.94 6.63 1.80
C PHE A 90 4.31 5.80 0.56
N PHE A 91 3.39 4.95 0.09
CA PHE A 91 3.66 3.95 -0.95
C PHE A 91 3.41 4.44 -2.37
N LEU A 92 2.49 5.39 -2.61
CA LEU A 92 2.14 5.85 -3.95
C LEU A 92 2.85 7.16 -4.35
N THR A 93 3.53 7.86 -3.45
CA THR A 93 4.28 9.10 -3.77
C THR A 93 5.80 8.94 -3.69
N ASN A 94 6.32 7.71 -3.88
CA ASN A 94 7.75 7.40 -3.84
C ASN A 94 8.49 7.74 -2.52
N LYS A 95 7.79 8.07 -1.43
CA LYS A 95 8.44 8.37 -0.14
C LYS A 95 9.23 7.18 0.38
N TYR A 96 8.68 5.98 0.26
CA TYR A 96 9.36 4.76 0.72
C TYR A 96 10.61 4.43 -0.12
N THR A 97 10.62 4.71 -1.42
CA THR A 97 11.80 4.49 -2.27
C THR A 97 12.90 5.49 -1.98
N LEU A 98 12.56 6.76 -1.72
CA LEU A 98 13.51 7.77 -1.25
C LEU A 98 14.11 7.38 0.11
N LEU A 99 13.28 6.92 1.05
CA LEU A 99 13.73 6.47 2.37
C LEU A 99 14.73 5.30 2.25
N LEU A 100 14.45 4.33 1.38
CA LEU A 100 15.35 3.20 1.17
C LEU A 100 16.65 3.62 0.49
N LYS A 101 16.58 4.54 -0.48
CA LYS A 101 17.76 5.11 -1.14
C LYS A 101 18.65 5.90 -0.18
N GLU A 102 18.07 6.72 0.70
CA GLU A 102 18.80 7.43 1.76
C GLU A 102 19.56 6.49 2.70
N LEU A 103 19.07 5.26 2.85
CA LEU A 103 19.68 4.24 3.68
C LEU A 103 20.65 3.33 2.90
N GLY A 104 20.90 3.63 1.62
CA GLY A 104 21.85 2.89 0.77
C GLY A 104 21.26 1.70 0.03
N PHE A 105 19.94 1.59 -0.10
CA PHE A 105 19.28 0.51 -0.84
C PHE A 105 18.82 0.99 -2.22
N ASP A 106 19.55 0.61 -3.26
CA ASP A 106 19.32 1.06 -4.65
C ASP A 106 18.31 0.21 -5.43
N GLU A 107 17.98 -1.01 -4.98
CA GLU A 107 17.14 -1.93 -5.75
C GLU A 107 15.86 -2.32 -5.00
N LEU A 108 14.76 -1.70 -5.41
CA LEU A 108 13.44 -2.29 -5.31
C LEU A 108 12.90 -2.50 -6.74
N PRO A 109 12.15 -3.57 -7.01
CA PRO A 109 11.33 -3.59 -8.22
C PRO A 109 10.36 -2.40 -8.12
N LEU A 110 10.58 -1.39 -8.95
CA LEU A 110 9.69 -0.23 -9.00
C LEU A 110 8.28 -0.73 -9.30
N PRO A 111 7.25 -0.33 -8.51
CA PRO A 111 5.89 -0.51 -8.96
C PRO A 111 5.76 0.25 -10.26
N THR A 112 5.30 -0.43 -11.31
CA THR A 112 5.03 0.18 -12.61
C THR A 112 4.23 1.46 -12.41
N PRO A 113 4.63 2.59 -13.02
CA PRO A 113 3.89 3.85 -12.90
C PRO A 113 2.42 3.61 -13.26
N VAL A 114 1.49 4.11 -12.45
CA VAL A 114 0.08 4.12 -12.84
C VAL A 114 -0.04 5.15 -13.95
N GLU A 115 -0.28 4.73 -15.18
CA GLU A 115 -0.87 5.63 -16.16
C GLU A 115 -2.24 6.05 -15.59
N GLU A 116 -2.42 7.35 -15.36
CA GLU A 116 -3.73 7.90 -15.01
C GLU A 116 -4.75 7.34 -16.01
N PRO A 117 -5.89 6.77 -15.57
CA PRO A 117 -6.88 6.28 -16.50
C PRO A 117 -7.29 7.45 -17.39
N ALA A 118 -6.91 7.36 -18.67
CA ALA A 118 -7.26 8.34 -19.67
C ALA A 118 -8.77 8.58 -19.56
N LYS A 119 -9.16 9.85 -19.38
CA LYS A 119 -10.56 10.25 -19.45
C LYS A 119 -11.09 9.75 -20.79
N ILE A 120 -11.87 8.68 -20.76
CA ILE A 120 -12.59 8.20 -21.93
C ILE A 120 -13.51 9.35 -22.33
N LYS A 121 -13.12 10.10 -23.37
CA LYS A 121 -14.06 10.92 -24.11
C LYS A 121 -14.99 9.91 -24.78
N VAL A 122 -16.18 9.76 -24.21
CA VAL A 122 -17.25 9.02 -24.87
C VAL A 122 -17.67 9.87 -26.06
N ASP A 123 -17.28 9.46 -27.26
CA ASP A 123 -17.84 10.00 -28.50
C ASP A 123 -19.34 9.61 -28.58
N PRO A 124 -20.24 10.54 -28.94
CA PRO A 124 -21.69 10.33 -28.88
C PRO A 124 -22.29 9.48 -30.03
N GLU A 125 -21.50 8.84 -30.89
CA GLU A 125 -22.00 8.19 -32.12
C GLU A 125 -22.20 6.67 -32.01
N VAL A 126 -22.79 6.16 -30.92
CA VAL A 126 -23.34 4.79 -30.92
C VAL A 126 -24.74 4.81 -30.32
N ARG A 127 -25.71 5.38 -31.05
CA ARG A 127 -27.13 5.26 -30.74
C ARG A 127 -27.99 4.57 -31.80
N ASP A 128 -27.49 4.32 -33.01
CA ASP A 128 -28.36 3.88 -34.12
C ASP A 128 -27.99 2.52 -34.74
N THR A 129 -27.81 1.46 -33.94
CA THR A 129 -27.70 0.09 -34.52
C THR A 129 -28.51 -1.00 -33.79
N ILE A 130 -29.37 -0.65 -32.83
CA ILE A 130 -30.28 -1.61 -32.19
C ILE A 130 -31.72 -1.20 -32.49
N ALA A 131 -32.15 -1.33 -33.75
CA ALA A 131 -33.56 -1.16 -34.12
C ALA A 131 -34.06 -2.06 -35.27
N GLU A 132 -33.19 -2.81 -35.96
CA GLU A 132 -33.65 -3.70 -37.03
C GLU A 132 -33.06 -5.10 -36.86
N LYS A 133 -33.68 -5.90 -36.00
CA LYS A 133 -33.77 -7.37 -36.11
C LYS A 133 -34.75 -7.90 -35.07
N SER A 134 -36.01 -7.53 -35.24
CA SER A 134 -37.14 -8.17 -34.59
C SER A 134 -38.33 -8.02 -35.54
N ASP A 135 -38.39 -8.92 -36.51
CA ASP A 135 -39.63 -9.42 -37.14
C ASP A 135 -39.26 -10.64 -37.99
N ALA A 136 -39.41 -11.81 -37.38
CA ALA A 136 -39.56 -13.10 -38.04
C ALA A 136 -40.86 -13.71 -37.51
#